data_AF-A0A533S342-F1
#
_entry.id   AF-A0A533S342-F1
#
_cell.length_a   1.000
_cell.length_b   1.000
_cell.length_c   1.000
_cell.angle_alpha   90.00
_cell.angle_beta   90.00
_cell.angle_gamma   90.00
#
_symmetry.space_group_name_H-M   'P 1'
#
loop_
_entity.id
_entity.type
_entity.pdbx_description
1 polymer ?
#
loop_
_entity_poly.entity_id
_entity_poly.type
_entity_poly.pdbx_seq_one_letter_code
_entity_poly.pdbx_strand_id
1 'polypeptide(L)'
;MMQKISVGILLLLGMFAGTVGAETYTWVDSSGTTNFTEDISQVPKKYLKKVRVRGDVTPAVSGGTDSTAESVPPAPAGTKATAGSSEKKEATFGNKTGKIWKADFETLRAQMGATDDQISELNSRLGDTSKMSRSDYLSIQSTIRNLEFHRGELEKKLKTLNEQASQVGVPGEFR
;
A
#
# COMPACT_ATOMS: atom_id res chain seq x y z
N MET A 1 27.98 -53.73 20.31
CA MET A 1 28.98 -53.03 19.49
C MET A 1 28.54 -53.14 18.03
N MET A 2 27.79 -52.16 17.52
CA MET A 2 27.36 -52.00 16.12
C MET A 2 27.01 -50.52 15.95
N GLN A 3 27.82 -49.75 15.23
CA GLN A 3 27.55 -49.38 13.83
C GLN A 3 26.52 -48.21 13.77
N LYS A 4 26.84 -47.03 14.32
CA LYS A 4 27.64 -45.98 13.64
C LYS A 4 27.19 -45.62 12.21
N ILE A 5 25.95 -45.93 11.81
CA ILE A 5 25.36 -45.51 10.52
C ILE A 5 23.94 -44.95 10.75
N SER A 6 23.85 -43.80 11.42
CA SER A 6 22.59 -43.04 11.52
C SER A 6 22.79 -41.51 11.61
N VAL A 7 23.99 -41.04 11.98
CA VAL A 7 24.31 -39.60 12.04
C VAL A 7 24.52 -38.99 10.64
N GLY A 8 24.94 -39.79 9.65
CA GLY A 8 25.24 -39.30 8.29
C GLY A 8 24.01 -38.96 7.44
N ILE A 9 22.87 -39.63 7.65
CA ILE A 9 21.65 -39.42 6.84
C ILE A 9 20.85 -38.20 7.32
N LEU A 10 20.88 -37.89 8.62
CA LEU A 10 20.20 -36.71 9.15
C LEU A 10 20.93 -35.39 8.83
N LEU A 11 22.24 -35.45 8.54
CA LEU A 11 23.05 -34.27 8.19
C LEU A 11 22.94 -33.88 6.70
N LEU A 12 22.51 -34.79 5.82
CA LEU A 12 22.49 -34.57 4.37
C LEU A 12 21.19 -33.91 3.85
N LEU A 13 20.19 -33.71 4.71
CA LEU A 13 18.90 -33.11 4.34
C LEU A 13 18.87 -31.57 4.37
N GLY A 14 20.00 -30.91 4.69
CA GLY A 14 20.05 -29.46 4.94
C GLY A 14 20.45 -28.55 3.77
N MET A 15 20.77 -29.07 2.58
CA MET A 15 21.52 -28.31 1.56
C MET A 15 20.72 -27.77 0.36
N PHE A 16 19.38 -27.76 0.41
CA PHE A 16 18.54 -27.13 -0.64
C PHE A 16 17.71 -25.95 -0.13
N ALA A 17 18.35 -25.05 0.61
CA ALA A 17 17.85 -23.69 0.82
C ALA A 17 18.25 -22.80 -0.38
N GLY A 18 17.68 -23.09 -1.55
CA GLY A 18 17.86 -22.26 -2.75
C GLY A 18 17.16 -20.92 -2.56
N THR A 19 17.92 -19.84 -2.37
CA THR A 19 17.37 -18.49 -2.35
C THR A 19 16.92 -18.11 -3.76
N VAL A 20 15.63 -18.24 -4.04
CA VAL A 20 15.01 -17.60 -5.21
C VAL A 20 15.07 -16.09 -4.98
N GLY A 21 16.12 -15.46 -5.51
CA GLY A 21 16.22 -14.02 -5.61
C GLY A 21 15.28 -13.54 -6.72
N ALA A 22 14.01 -13.36 -6.39
CA ALA A 22 13.07 -12.69 -7.29
C ALA A 22 13.47 -11.21 -7.38
N GLU A 23 14.08 -10.82 -8.50
CA GLU A 23 14.39 -9.42 -8.81
C GLU A 23 13.09 -8.62 -8.86
N THR A 24 12.75 -7.95 -7.75
CA THR A 24 11.54 -7.13 -7.70
C THR A 24 11.82 -5.81 -8.43
N TYR A 25 11.28 -5.68 -9.63
CA TYR A 25 11.29 -4.46 -10.41
C TYR A 25 10.24 -3.49 -9.89
N THR A 26 10.63 -2.24 -9.68
CA THR A 26 9.76 -1.18 -9.16
C THR A 26 9.75 0.02 -10.08
N TRP A 27 8.57 0.59 -10.35
CA TRP A 27 8.44 1.82 -11.14
C TRP A 27 7.30 2.69 -10.63
N VAL A 28 7.43 4.00 -10.84
CA VAL A 28 6.37 4.97 -10.57
C VAL A 28 5.68 5.32 -11.89
N ASP A 29 4.35 5.21 -11.93
CA ASP A 29 3.57 5.55 -13.11
C ASP A 29 3.20 7.04 -13.19
N SER A 30 2.50 7.44 -14.26
CA SER A 30 2.04 8.81 -14.51
C SER A 30 1.01 9.34 -13.50
N SER A 31 0.40 8.45 -12.71
CA SER A 31 -0.48 8.80 -11.58
C SER A 31 0.27 8.95 -10.26
N GLY A 32 1.58 8.64 -10.24
CA GLY A 32 2.40 8.64 -9.02
C GLY A 32 2.32 7.35 -8.21
N THR A 33 1.68 6.29 -8.73
CA THR A 33 1.56 5.01 -8.04
C THR A 33 2.83 4.19 -8.24
N THR A 34 3.43 3.72 -7.14
CA THR A 34 4.55 2.77 -7.17
C THR A 34 4.01 1.36 -7.42
N ASN A 35 4.39 0.79 -8.55
CA ASN A 35 4.04 -0.56 -8.97
C ASN A 35 5.25 -1.49 -8.75
N PHE A 36 4.97 -2.78 -8.52
CA PHE A 36 5.95 -3.83 -8.24
C PHE A 36 5.67 -5.03 -9.14
N THR A 37 6.71 -5.64 -9.70
CA THR A 37 6.62 -6.91 -10.45
C THR A 37 7.89 -7.73 -10.26
N GLU A 38 7.77 -9.05 -10.31
CA GLU A 38 8.90 -9.98 -10.37
C GLU A 38 9.32 -10.30 -11.82
N ASP A 39 8.52 -9.85 -12.79
CA ASP A 39 8.78 -10.01 -14.23
C ASP A 39 8.85 -8.64 -14.92
N ILE A 40 10.03 -8.32 -15.46
CA ILE A 40 10.31 -7.07 -16.19
C ILE A 40 9.41 -6.89 -17.43
N SER A 41 8.87 -7.97 -18.01
CA SER A 41 7.98 -7.90 -19.17
C SER A 41 6.62 -7.28 -18.85
N GLN A 42 6.21 -7.32 -17.58
CA GLN A 42 4.99 -6.66 -17.09
C GLN A 42 5.15 -5.14 -16.94
N VAL A 43 6.39 -4.62 -16.98
CA VAL A 43 6.62 -3.17 -16.88
C VAL A 43 6.25 -2.51 -18.22
N PRO A 44 5.32 -1.53 -18.25
CA PRO A 44 4.98 -0.82 -19.48
C PRO A 44 6.21 -0.13 -20.08
N LYS A 45 6.43 -0.28 -21.41
CA LYS A 45 7.63 0.21 -22.12
C LYS A 45 8.04 1.66 -21.81
N LYS A 46 7.06 2.54 -21.53
CA LYS A 46 7.27 3.94 -21.12
C LYS A 46 7.99 4.12 -19.76
N TYR A 47 7.98 3.11 -18.90
CA TYR A 47 8.58 3.16 -17.56
C TYR A 47 9.84 2.31 -17.42
N LEU A 48 10.20 1.45 -18.39
CA LEU A 48 11.42 0.63 -18.36
C LEU A 48 12.69 1.44 -18.03
N LYS A 49 12.81 2.65 -18.59
CA LYS A 49 13.93 3.58 -18.32
C LYS A 49 13.95 4.19 -16.91
N LYS A 50 12.93 3.91 -16.09
CA LYS A 50 12.73 4.41 -14.72
C LYS A 50 12.57 3.29 -13.69
N VAL A 51 12.77 2.03 -14.11
CA VAL A 51 12.72 0.86 -13.23
C VAL A 51 13.90 0.89 -12.26
N ARG A 52 13.67 0.49 -11.01
CA ARG A 52 14.71 0.13 -10.04
C ARG A 52 14.56 -1.32 -9.64
N VAL A 53 15.65 -2.08 -9.67
CA VAL A 53 15.73 -3.45 -9.18
C VAL A 53 15.95 -3.42 -7.66
N ARG A 54 15.11 -4.10 -6.90
CA ARG A 54 15.25 -4.16 -5.44
C ARG A 54 16.23 -5.26 -5.03
N GLY A 55 17.52 -4.97 -5.22
CA GLY A 55 18.64 -5.87 -4.89
C GLY A 55 19.99 -5.16 -4.80
N ASP A 56 20.20 -4.12 -5.59
CA ASP A 56 21.44 -3.32 -5.56
C ASP A 56 21.51 -2.41 -4.33
N VAL A 57 22.26 -2.86 -3.32
CA VAL A 57 22.68 -2.03 -2.19
C VAL A 57 24.00 -1.32 -2.54
N THR A 58 23.95 -0.31 -3.40
CA THR A 58 25.07 0.63 -3.62
C THR A 58 24.82 1.97 -2.92
N PRO A 59 25.61 2.34 -1.90
CA PRO A 59 25.50 3.64 -1.26
C PRO A 59 26.26 4.74 -2.03
N ALA A 60 25.48 5.68 -2.58
CA ALA A 60 25.81 7.09 -2.83
C ALA A 60 26.93 7.52 -3.83
N VAL A 61 26.72 8.75 -4.36
CA VAL A 61 27.69 9.75 -4.87
C VAL A 61 27.95 9.87 -6.40
N SER A 62 27.43 10.98 -6.95
CA SER A 62 27.96 11.93 -7.98
C SER A 62 28.15 11.62 -9.49
N GLY A 63 28.01 12.73 -10.24
CA GLY A 63 28.42 12.97 -11.64
C GLY A 63 27.21 13.12 -12.56
N GLY A 64 26.85 14.27 -13.15
CA GLY A 64 27.55 15.53 -13.55
C GLY A 64 26.91 15.91 -14.91
N THR A 65 26.86 17.13 -15.47
CA THR A 65 27.24 18.53 -15.14
C THR A 65 26.15 19.39 -15.85
N ASP A 66 25.99 20.72 -15.76
CA ASP A 66 26.85 21.87 -15.45
C ASP A 66 26.06 22.83 -14.48
N SER A 67 26.34 24.11 -14.21
CA SER A 67 27.31 25.08 -14.75
C SER A 67 27.95 25.96 -13.68
N THR A 68 29.12 26.50 -14.02
CA THR A 68 30.08 27.15 -13.13
C THR A 68 29.80 28.65 -12.93
N ALA A 69 30.06 29.13 -11.69
CA ALA A 69 30.50 30.49 -11.27
C ALA A 69 29.71 30.99 -10.04
N GLU A 70 30.26 31.75 -9.08
CA GLU A 70 31.63 31.94 -8.59
C GLU A 70 31.52 32.57 -7.18
N SER A 71 32.50 32.39 -6.30
CA SER A 71 32.42 32.80 -4.88
C SER A 71 32.70 34.30 -4.65
N VAL A 72 31.99 34.94 -3.71
CA VAL A 72 32.52 35.54 -2.44
C VAL A 72 31.41 36.40 -1.73
N PRO A 73 31.28 36.43 -0.38
CA PRO A 73 30.20 37.10 0.38
C PRO A 73 30.71 38.38 1.14
N PRO A 74 30.03 39.00 2.14
CA PRO A 74 28.65 38.88 2.67
C PRO A 74 27.85 40.21 2.94
N ALA A 75 26.51 40.12 3.04
CA ALA A 75 25.58 40.91 3.90
C ALA A 75 25.47 42.47 3.73
N PRO A 76 24.42 43.17 4.26
CA PRO A 76 23.34 42.71 5.14
C PRO A 76 21.88 43.08 4.74
N ALA A 77 20.93 42.43 5.44
CA ALA A 77 19.58 42.86 5.82
C ALA A 77 18.66 43.65 4.84
N GLY A 78 17.52 43.04 4.47
CA GLY A 78 16.43 43.75 3.78
C GLY A 78 15.18 42.89 3.57
N THR A 79 14.27 42.85 4.55
CA THR A 79 13.05 42.03 4.52
C THR A 79 12.11 42.39 3.37
N LYS A 80 11.90 41.45 2.44
CA LYS A 80 10.58 41.17 1.84
C LYS A 80 10.60 39.79 1.17
N ALA A 81 9.84 38.86 1.75
CA ALA A 81 9.62 37.55 1.15
C ALA A 81 8.81 37.72 -0.15
N THR A 82 9.50 37.71 -1.28
CA THR A 82 8.86 37.55 -2.60
C THR A 82 8.10 36.23 -2.60
N ALA A 83 6.85 36.26 -3.06
CA ALA A 83 6.00 35.08 -3.14
C ALA A 83 6.71 33.98 -3.95
N GLY A 84 7.22 32.97 -3.26
CA GLY A 84 7.82 31.80 -3.89
C GLY A 84 6.75 31.10 -4.70
N SER A 85 6.97 31.01 -6.02
CA SER A 85 6.18 30.20 -6.93
C SER A 85 6.05 28.80 -6.32
N SER A 86 4.86 28.50 -5.81
CA SER A 86 4.61 27.25 -5.11
C SER A 86 4.38 26.16 -6.14
N GLU A 87 5.47 25.69 -6.75
CA GLU A 87 5.52 24.34 -7.28
C GLU A 87 5.08 23.42 -6.14
N LYS A 88 3.86 22.90 -6.30
CA LYS A 88 3.10 22.23 -5.26
C LYS A 88 3.68 20.84 -5.04
N LYS A 89 4.85 20.77 -4.39
CA LYS A 89 5.45 19.54 -3.87
C LYS A 89 4.37 18.84 -3.04
N GLU A 90 3.80 17.78 -3.60
CA GLU A 90 2.74 17.05 -2.93
C GLU A 90 3.28 16.51 -1.62
N ALA A 91 2.62 16.83 -0.51
CA ALA A 91 3.04 16.37 0.80
C ALA A 91 2.97 14.83 0.84
N THR A 92 4.14 14.22 1.00
CA THR A 92 4.31 12.78 1.19
C THR A 92 4.35 12.47 2.68
N PHE A 93 3.49 11.56 3.12
CA PHE A 93 3.40 11.10 4.49
C PHE A 93 3.84 9.63 4.53
N GLY A 94 5.05 9.40 5.04
CA GLY A 94 5.78 8.15 4.82
C GLY A 94 6.07 7.95 3.32
N ASN A 95 5.57 6.86 2.75
CA ASN A 95 5.80 6.49 1.35
C ASN A 95 4.60 6.76 0.42
N LYS A 96 3.57 7.48 0.89
CA LYS A 96 2.32 7.78 0.15
C LYS A 96 2.06 9.28 0.13
N THR A 97 1.49 9.83 -0.95
CA THR A 97 1.00 11.22 -0.96
C THR A 97 -0.33 11.33 -0.19
N GLY A 98 -0.67 12.52 0.29
CA GLY A 98 -1.98 12.76 0.93
C GLY A 98 -3.18 12.36 0.07
N LYS A 99 -3.07 12.43 -1.26
CA LYS A 99 -4.10 11.95 -2.20
C LYS A 99 -4.35 10.45 -2.10
N ILE A 100 -3.29 9.64 -1.99
CA ILE A 100 -3.40 8.19 -1.85
C ILE A 100 -4.00 7.83 -0.49
N TRP A 101 -3.56 8.49 0.59
CA TRP A 101 -4.17 8.33 1.91
C TRP A 101 -5.68 8.60 1.86
N LYS A 102 -6.09 9.73 1.30
CA LYS A 102 -7.50 10.09 1.14
C LYS A 102 -8.28 9.03 0.35
N ALA A 103 -7.74 8.56 -0.77
CA ALA A 103 -8.37 7.53 -1.59
C ALA A 103 -8.51 6.18 -0.84
N ASP A 104 -7.52 5.78 -0.03
CA ASP A 104 -7.59 4.58 0.81
C ASP A 104 -8.74 4.69 1.84
N PHE A 105 -8.87 5.84 2.51
CA PHE A 105 -9.94 6.09 3.48
C PHE A 105 -11.33 6.18 2.82
N GLU A 106 -11.46 6.91 1.71
CA GLU A 106 -12.71 7.00 0.94
C GLU A 106 -13.15 5.62 0.43
N THR A 107 -12.21 4.79 -0.05
CA THR A 107 -12.49 3.43 -0.50
C THR A 107 -13.01 2.55 0.63
N LEU A 108 -12.37 2.56 1.81
CA LEU A 108 -12.83 1.76 2.95
C LEU A 108 -14.20 2.23 3.45
N ARG A 109 -14.46 3.54 3.51
CA ARG A 109 -15.78 4.08 3.86
C ARG A 109 -16.87 3.70 2.86
N ALA A 110 -16.57 3.77 1.56
CA ALA A 110 -17.51 3.36 0.52
C ALA A 110 -17.83 1.86 0.59
N GLN A 111 -16.83 1.01 0.86
CA GLN A 111 -17.03 -0.43 1.08
C GLN A 111 -17.88 -0.70 2.33
N MET A 112 -17.64 0.03 3.43
CA MET A 112 -18.47 -0.07 4.64
C MET A 112 -19.92 0.34 4.36
N GLY A 113 -20.14 1.49 3.73
CA GLY A 113 -21.48 1.96 3.36
C GLY A 113 -22.24 0.97 2.47
N ALA A 114 -21.59 0.45 1.42
CA ALA A 114 -22.18 -0.56 0.55
C ALA A 114 -22.49 -1.89 1.29
N THR A 115 -21.69 -2.26 2.30
CA THR A 115 -21.96 -3.42 3.15
C THR A 115 -23.15 -3.17 4.08
N ASP A 116 -23.25 -1.97 4.65
CA ASP A 116 -24.34 -1.55 5.53
C ASP A 116 -25.67 -1.44 4.77
N ASP A 117 -25.65 -0.94 3.54
CA ASP A 117 -26.80 -0.91 2.62
C ASP A 117 -27.29 -2.33 2.29
N GLN A 118 -26.37 -3.26 2.02
CA GLN A 118 -26.71 -4.67 1.77
C GLN A 118 -27.31 -5.36 3.00
N ILE A 119 -26.75 -5.10 4.20
CA ILE A 119 -27.32 -5.60 5.47
C ILE A 119 -28.72 -5.02 5.68
N SER A 120 -28.93 -3.73 5.39
CA SER A 120 -30.22 -3.05 5.52
C SER A 120 -31.28 -3.62 4.59
N GLU A 121 -30.98 -3.78 3.30
CA GLU A 121 -31.87 -4.39 2.28
C GLU A 121 -32.26 -5.83 2.67
N LEU A 122 -31.30 -6.64 3.12
CA LEU A 122 -31.57 -8.01 3.53
C LEU A 122 -32.41 -8.08 4.81
N ASN A 123 -32.18 -7.19 5.79
CA ASN A 123 -33.02 -7.08 6.98
C ASN A 123 -34.45 -6.60 6.64
N SER A 124 -34.60 -5.68 5.68
CA SER A 124 -35.91 -5.24 5.16
C SER A 124 -36.68 -6.42 4.57
N ARG A 125 -36.02 -7.28 3.79
CA ARG A 125 -36.62 -8.54 3.26
C ARG A 125 -37.03 -9.52 4.36
N LEU A 126 -36.29 -9.60 5.46
CA LEU A 126 -36.69 -10.39 6.63
C LEU A 126 -37.89 -9.78 7.40
N GLY A 127 -38.28 -8.54 7.09
CA GLY A 127 -39.49 -7.90 7.61
C GLY A 127 -40.79 -8.49 7.03
N ASP A 128 -40.80 -8.93 5.77
CA ASP A 128 -41.92 -9.67 5.15
C ASP A 128 -41.49 -11.08 4.73
N THR A 129 -41.63 -12.02 5.67
CA THR A 129 -41.37 -13.45 5.44
C THR A 129 -42.58 -14.20 4.87
N SER A 130 -43.73 -13.56 4.64
CA SER A 130 -45.00 -14.23 4.32
C SER A 130 -44.97 -15.06 3.03
N LYS A 131 -44.08 -14.70 2.10
CA LYS A 131 -43.88 -15.37 0.80
C LYS A 131 -42.53 -16.09 0.69
N MET A 132 -41.77 -16.14 1.77
CA MET A 132 -40.37 -16.59 1.78
C MET A 132 -40.30 -18.08 2.13
N SER A 133 -39.53 -18.87 1.38
CA SER A 133 -39.28 -20.26 1.76
C SER A 133 -38.33 -20.33 2.98
N ARG A 134 -38.38 -21.42 3.74
CA ARG A 134 -37.44 -21.62 4.86
C ARG A 134 -35.98 -21.62 4.41
N SER A 135 -35.70 -22.10 3.20
CA SER A 135 -34.37 -22.05 2.58
C SER A 135 -33.92 -20.62 2.29
N ASP A 136 -34.81 -19.76 1.77
CA ASP A 136 -34.49 -18.36 1.47
C ASP A 136 -34.28 -17.54 2.75
N TYR A 137 -35.07 -17.81 3.78
CA TYR A 137 -34.90 -17.19 5.10
C TYR A 137 -33.52 -17.52 5.69
N LEU A 138 -33.13 -18.80 5.67
CA LEU A 138 -31.84 -19.26 6.19
C LEU A 138 -30.66 -18.78 5.34
N SER A 139 -30.83 -18.68 4.01
CA SER A 139 -29.79 -18.14 3.14
C SER A 139 -29.57 -16.65 3.42
N ILE A 140 -30.64 -15.85 3.50
CA ILE A 140 -30.57 -14.41 3.84
C ILE A 140 -29.92 -14.21 5.23
N GLN A 141 -30.32 -14.97 6.25
CA GLN A 141 -29.65 -14.93 7.56
C GLN A 141 -28.15 -15.24 7.49
N SER A 142 -27.75 -16.23 6.68
CA SER A 142 -26.33 -16.55 6.50
C SER A 142 -25.58 -15.44 5.77
N THR A 143 -26.20 -14.79 4.78
CA THR A 143 -25.63 -13.66 4.04
C THR A 143 -25.44 -12.46 4.95
N ILE A 144 -26.43 -12.09 5.78
CA ILE A 144 -26.33 -11.01 6.76
C ILE A 144 -25.12 -11.25 7.69
N ARG A 145 -25.00 -12.44 8.28
CA ARG A 145 -23.87 -12.77 9.17
C ARG A 145 -22.51 -12.65 8.48
N ASN A 146 -22.42 -13.06 7.20
CA ASN A 146 -21.19 -12.94 6.42
C ASN A 146 -20.86 -11.48 6.10
N LEU A 147 -21.86 -10.64 5.84
CA LEU A 147 -21.69 -9.19 5.64
C LEU A 147 -21.31 -8.48 6.94
N GLU A 148 -21.91 -8.84 8.08
CA GLU A 148 -21.53 -8.32 9.40
C GLU A 148 -20.06 -8.67 9.74
N PHE A 149 -19.62 -9.88 9.43
CA PHE A 149 -18.22 -10.26 9.56
C PHE A 149 -17.31 -9.43 8.64
N HIS A 150 -17.71 -9.26 7.37
CA HIS A 150 -16.97 -8.44 6.41
C HIS A 150 -16.86 -6.98 6.87
N ARG A 151 -17.96 -6.40 7.35
CA ARG A 151 -18.04 -5.07 7.96
C ARG A 151 -17.04 -4.90 9.11
N GLY A 152 -16.99 -5.88 10.02
CA GLY A 152 -16.01 -5.88 11.12
C GLY A 152 -14.55 -5.95 10.63
N GLU A 153 -14.27 -6.65 9.52
CA GLU A 153 -12.94 -6.64 8.89
C GLU A 153 -12.61 -5.31 8.22
N LEU A 154 -13.60 -4.62 7.62
CA LEU A 154 -13.42 -3.26 7.09
C LEU A 154 -13.17 -2.24 8.20
N GLU A 155 -13.87 -2.33 9.34
CA GLU A 155 -13.64 -1.49 10.51
C GLU A 155 -12.22 -1.67 11.09
N LYS A 156 -11.74 -2.92 11.19
CA LYS A 156 -10.34 -3.21 11.57
C LYS A 156 -9.35 -2.56 10.61
N LYS A 157 -9.57 -2.70 9.29
CA LYS A 157 -8.72 -2.06 8.27
C LYS A 157 -8.71 -0.55 8.40
N LEU A 158 -9.86 0.09 8.60
CA LEU A 158 -9.98 1.54 8.78
C LEU A 158 -9.27 2.01 10.05
N LYS A 159 -9.39 1.25 11.16
CA LYS A 159 -8.66 1.52 12.40
C LYS A 159 -7.15 1.44 12.19
N THR A 160 -6.64 0.37 11.57
CA THR A 160 -5.22 0.23 11.24
C THR A 160 -4.73 1.32 10.28
N LEU A 161 -5.52 1.70 9.27
CA LEU A 161 -5.18 2.81 8.37
C LEU A 161 -5.09 4.14 9.13
N ASN A 162 -5.99 4.40 10.09
CA ASN A 162 -5.93 5.59 10.95
C ASN A 162 -4.75 5.57 11.94
N GLU A 163 -4.37 4.41 12.47
CA GLU A 163 -3.17 4.24 13.29
C GLU A 163 -1.90 4.53 12.47
N GLN A 164 -1.78 3.97 11.28
CA GLN A 164 -0.66 4.24 10.35
C GLN A 164 -0.63 5.72 9.92
N ALA A 165 -1.78 6.30 9.57
CA ALA A 165 -1.91 7.71 9.22
C ALA A 165 -1.49 8.63 10.38
N SER A 166 -1.76 8.22 11.62
CA SER A 166 -1.30 8.94 12.82
C SER A 166 0.20 8.81 13.02
N GLN A 167 0.77 7.62 12.83
CA GLN A 167 2.20 7.36 12.96
C GLN A 167 3.05 8.19 11.97
N VAL A 168 2.56 8.40 10.74
CA VAL A 168 3.26 9.20 9.71
C VAL A 168 2.76 10.64 9.60
N GLY A 169 1.95 11.10 10.56
CA GLY A 169 1.55 12.51 10.68
C GLY A 169 0.59 13.04 9.61
N VAL A 170 -0.22 12.18 8.98
CA VAL A 170 -1.21 12.57 7.96
C VAL A 170 -2.25 13.54 8.55
N PRO A 171 -2.41 14.76 8.03
CA PRO A 171 -3.47 15.70 8.43
C PRO A 171 -4.88 15.15 8.18
N GLY A 172 -5.85 15.61 8.98
CA GLY A 172 -7.25 15.15 8.89
C GLY A 172 -7.94 15.41 7.54
N GLU A 173 -7.43 16.35 6.73
CA GLU A 173 -7.95 16.63 5.37
C GLU A 173 -7.73 15.50 4.36
N PHE A 174 -6.81 14.57 4.68
CA PHE A 174 -6.52 13.36 3.91
C PHE A 174 -7.00 12.08 4.60
N ARG A 175 -7.82 12.19 5.65
CA ARG A 175 -8.36 11.06 6.39
C ARG A 175 -9.83 10.84 6.14
#